data_AF-D4MR79-F1
#
_entry.id   AF-D4MR79-F1
#
_cell.length_a   1.000
_cell.length_b   1.000
_cell.length_c   1.000
_cell.angle_alpha   90.00
_cell.angle_beta   90.00
_cell.angle_gamma   90.00
#
_symmetry.space_group_name_H-M   'P 1'
#
loop_
_entity.id
_entity.type
_entity.pdbx_description
1 polymer ?
#
loop_
_entity_poly.entity_id
_entity_poly.type
_entity_poly.pdbx_seq_one_letter_code
_entity_poly.pdbx_strand_id
1 'polypeptide(L)'
;MEMYLLVTNNRLCFEKYRDRVRVDYLEDGSYLDVLVRARDYVQKGSRIETHPMAGSIKPNQTPFRSVLLSDRKMDGDEVIENELMIEDAVLMTKKFLSDRPVRKWDESIVNDFRQVDLELISGAIDRVV
;
A
#
# COMPACT_ATOMS: atom_id res chain seq x y z
N MET A 1 18.52 4.77 13.18
CA MET A 1 17.99 3.61 12.44
C MET A 1 16.67 4.06 11.88
N GLU A 2 16.47 3.91 10.58
CA GLU A 2 15.18 4.27 9.96
C GLU A 2 14.11 3.29 10.44
N MET A 3 12.94 3.80 10.77
CA MET A 3 11.78 3.02 11.16
C MET A 3 10.88 2.84 9.94
N TYR A 4 10.61 1.58 9.59
CA TYR A 4 9.69 1.24 8.52
C TYR A 4 8.29 0.90 9.06
N LEU A 5 7.28 1.32 8.31
CA LEU A 5 5.87 1.05 8.56
C LEU A 5 5.24 0.46 7.30
N LEU A 6 4.71 -0.75 7.41
CA LEU A 6 3.90 -1.36 6.37
C LEU A 6 2.42 -1.07 6.63
N VAL A 7 1.74 -0.39 5.69
CA VAL A 7 0.29 -0.26 5.68
C VAL A 7 -0.28 -1.29 4.71
N THR A 8 -1.15 -2.19 5.17
CA THR A 8 -1.66 -3.29 4.33
C THR A 8 -3.02 -3.78 4.78
N ASN A 9 -3.83 -4.26 3.84
CA ASN A 9 -5.04 -5.05 4.13
C ASN A 9 -4.85 -6.55 3.79
N ASN A 10 -3.63 -6.94 3.45
CA ASN A 10 -3.31 -8.30 3.03
C ASN A 10 -2.72 -9.12 4.19
N ARG A 11 -3.45 -10.16 4.63
CA ARG A 11 -3.03 -11.03 5.73
C ARG A 11 -1.65 -11.66 5.51
N LEU A 12 -1.29 -12.01 4.27
CA LEU A 12 0.00 -12.65 3.99
C LEU A 12 1.16 -11.68 4.23
N CYS A 13 0.98 -10.40 3.88
CA CYS A 13 1.95 -9.35 4.15
C CYS A 13 2.07 -9.10 5.66
N PHE A 14 0.94 -9.03 6.37
CA PHE A 14 0.92 -8.91 7.83
C PHE A 14 1.66 -10.07 8.51
N GLU A 15 1.32 -11.31 8.19
CA GLU A 15 1.92 -12.51 8.78
C GLU A 15 3.44 -12.59 8.51
N LYS A 16 3.90 -12.25 7.30
CA LYS A 16 5.33 -12.28 6.97
C LYS A 16 6.15 -11.22 7.72
N TYR A 17 5.57 -10.04 7.97
CA TYR A 17 6.34 -8.85 8.36
C TYR A 17 6.05 -8.29 9.77
N ARG A 18 4.99 -8.76 10.45
CA ARG A 18 4.60 -8.30 11.80
C ARG A 18 5.70 -8.34 12.86
N ASP A 19 6.66 -9.26 12.73
CA ASP A 19 7.76 -9.43 13.68
C ASP A 19 9.08 -8.80 13.18
N ARG A 20 9.05 -8.13 12.02
CA ARG A 20 10.23 -7.50 11.37
C ARG A 20 10.14 -5.98 11.28
N VAL A 21 8.93 -5.47 11.05
CA VAL A 21 8.64 -4.02 10.96
C VAL A 21 7.32 -3.72 11.66
N ARG A 22 7.04 -2.44 11.90
CA ARG A 22 5.71 -2.04 12.32
C ARG A 22 4.73 -2.29 11.17
N VAL A 23 3.59 -2.90 11.46
CA VAL A 23 2.52 -3.12 10.48
C VAL A 23 1.22 -2.48 10.96
N ASP A 24 0.65 -1.59 10.16
CA ASP A 24 -0.72 -1.11 10.28
C ASP A 24 -1.60 -2.00 9.40
N TYR A 25 -2.14 -3.04 10.01
CA TYR A 25 -2.99 -4.02 9.35
C TYR A 25 -4.45 -3.59 9.38
N LEU A 26 -4.99 -3.25 8.22
CA LEU A 26 -6.39 -2.90 8.01
C LEU A 26 -7.18 -4.18 7.73
N GLU A 27 -7.47 -4.94 8.78
CA GLU A 27 -8.37 -6.08 8.68
C GLU A 27 -9.73 -5.63 8.10
N ASP A 28 -10.22 -6.37 7.11
CA ASP A 28 -11.42 -6.05 6.32
C ASP A 28 -11.40 -4.69 5.58
N GLY A 29 -10.28 -3.99 5.57
CA GLY A 29 -10.10 -2.75 4.82
C GLY A 29 -10.04 -3.00 3.31
N SER A 30 -10.47 -2.02 2.52
CA SER A 30 -10.36 -2.04 1.06
C SER A 30 -8.99 -1.54 0.57
N TYR A 31 -8.71 -1.74 -0.72
CA TYR A 31 -7.57 -1.11 -1.41
C TYR A 31 -7.52 0.40 -1.16
N LEU A 32 -8.67 1.08 -1.21
CA LEU A 32 -8.75 2.52 -1.00
C LEU A 32 -8.43 2.89 0.46
N ASP A 33 -8.85 2.08 1.43
CA ASP A 33 -8.57 2.34 2.85
C ASP A 33 -7.06 2.28 3.14
N VAL A 34 -6.33 1.36 2.49
CA VAL A 34 -4.86 1.31 2.56
C VAL A 34 -4.24 2.61 2.06
N LEU A 35 -4.68 3.10 0.89
CA LEU A 35 -4.16 4.35 0.33
C LEU A 35 -4.50 5.57 1.19
N VAL A 36 -5.73 5.64 1.70
CA VAL A 36 -6.16 6.72 2.60
C VAL A 36 -5.36 6.69 3.89
N ARG A 37 -5.14 5.50 4.47
CA ARG A 37 -4.32 5.37 5.68
C ARG A 37 -2.87 5.76 5.42
N ALA A 38 -2.29 5.34 4.30
CA ALA A 38 -0.94 5.74 3.91
C ALA A 38 -0.83 7.26 3.74
N ARG A 39 -1.81 7.90 3.09
CA ARG A 39 -1.91 9.36 2.98
C ARG A 39 -1.91 10.04 4.34
N ASP A 40 -2.69 9.55 5.30
CA ASP A 40 -2.77 10.14 6.64
C ASP A 40 -1.41 10.08 7.38
N TYR A 41 -0.54 9.12 7.05
CA TYR A 41 0.85 9.07 7.53
C TYR A 41 1.78 10.00 6.75
N VAL A 42 1.63 10.08 5.44
CA VAL A 42 2.42 11.00 4.57
C VAL A 42 2.19 12.45 4.97
N GLN A 43 0.94 12.85 5.19
CA GLN A 43 0.58 14.19 5.68
C GLN A 43 1.11 14.49 7.10
N LYS A 44 1.57 13.46 7.82
CA LYS A 44 2.26 13.58 9.12
C LYS A 44 3.79 13.51 8.99
N GLY A 45 4.31 13.52 7.76
CA GLY A 45 5.75 13.54 7.46
C GLY A 45 6.38 12.18 7.19
N SER A 46 5.59 11.11 6.96
CA SER A 46 6.16 9.81 6.55
C SER A 46 6.55 9.82 5.08
N ARG A 47 7.68 9.20 4.74
CA ARG A 47 8.15 9.02 3.35
C ARG A 47 7.56 7.76 2.75
N ILE A 48 7.19 7.79 1.47
CA ILE A 48 6.76 6.64 0.68
C ILE A 48 8.00 5.92 0.14
N GLU A 49 8.14 4.63 0.48
CA GLU A 49 9.26 3.79 0.01
C GLU A 49 8.85 2.86 -1.14
N THR A 50 7.54 2.65 -1.32
CA THR A 50 6.99 1.91 -2.46
C THR A 50 5.88 2.70 -3.11
N HIS A 51 5.97 2.86 -4.43
CA HIS A 51 4.94 3.56 -5.20
C HIS A 51 3.54 3.00 -4.86
N PRO A 52 2.56 3.85 -4.43
CA PRO A 52 1.29 3.35 -3.90
C PRO A 52 0.45 2.55 -4.91
N MET A 53 0.67 2.82 -6.20
CA MET A 53 0.05 2.12 -7.34
C MET A 53 0.99 1.08 -7.97
N ALA A 54 1.95 0.53 -7.24
CA ALA A 54 2.91 -0.43 -7.79
C ALA A 54 2.23 -1.70 -8.35
N GLY A 55 2.68 -2.16 -9.52
CA GLY A 55 2.12 -3.33 -10.21
C GLY A 55 1.16 -2.95 -11.34
N SER A 56 0.79 -3.94 -12.16
CA SER A 56 -0.04 -3.74 -13.35
C SER A 56 -1.54 -3.99 -13.13
N ILE A 57 -1.92 -4.48 -11.95
CA ILE A 57 -3.30 -4.83 -11.61
C ILE A 57 -4.03 -3.58 -11.13
N LYS A 58 -5.17 -3.27 -11.77
CA LYS A 58 -5.93 -2.06 -11.45
C LYS A 58 -6.67 -2.18 -10.11
N PRO A 59 -6.97 -1.05 -9.42
CA PRO A 59 -7.66 -1.07 -8.14
C PRO A 59 -9.07 -1.67 -8.15
N ASN A 60 -9.73 -1.73 -9.32
CA ASN A 60 -11.03 -2.40 -9.48
C ASN A 60 -10.90 -3.91 -9.82
N GLN A 61 -9.68 -4.43 -9.92
CA GLN A 61 -9.39 -5.84 -10.19
C GLN A 61 -8.87 -6.58 -8.97
N THR A 62 -8.09 -5.94 -8.09
CA THR A 62 -7.60 -6.57 -6.85
C THR A 62 -8.21 -5.88 -5.63
N PRO A 63 -8.62 -6.62 -4.59
CA PRO A 63 -9.03 -6.03 -3.32
C PRO A 63 -7.83 -5.66 -2.43
N PHE A 64 -6.61 -6.11 -2.74
CA PHE A 64 -5.44 -5.98 -1.87
C PHE A 64 -4.46 -4.90 -2.32
N ARG A 65 -3.88 -4.23 -1.32
CA ARG A 65 -2.79 -3.28 -1.49
C ARG A 65 -1.90 -3.27 -0.26
N SER A 66 -0.61 -3.10 -0.50
CA SER A 66 0.40 -2.82 0.52
C SER A 66 1.25 -1.60 0.13
N VAL A 67 1.57 -0.74 1.10
CA VAL A 67 2.45 0.44 0.94
C VAL A 67 3.46 0.45 2.09
N LEU A 68 4.75 0.51 1.75
CA LEU A 68 5.83 0.71 2.71
C LEU A 68 6.11 2.20 2.87
N LEU A 69 6.18 2.63 4.12
CA LEU A 69 6.54 3.97 4.54
C LEU A 69 7.78 3.95 5.45
N SER A 70 8.45 5.08 5.58
CA SER A 70 9.55 5.26 6.53
C SER A 70 9.51 6.62 7.22
N ASP A 71 10.31 6.77 8.28
CA ASP A 71 10.62 8.05 8.94
C ASP A 71 11.86 8.74 8.37
N ARG A 72 12.36 8.29 7.19
CA ARG A 72 13.51 8.90 6.54
C ARG A 72 13.21 10.36 6.25
N LYS A 73 14.17 11.23 6.62
CA LYS A 73 14.07 12.67 6.37
C LYS A 73 13.91 12.93 4.86
N MET A 74 12.99 13.83 4.57
CA MET A 74 12.74 14.36 3.23
C MET A 74 13.12 15.84 3.20
N ASP A 75 13.65 16.30 2.08
CA ASP A 75 13.71 17.73 1.80
C ASP A 75 12.33 18.30 1.35
N GLY A 76 12.27 19.60 1.09
CA GLY A 76 11.00 20.27 0.76
C GLY A 76 10.38 19.77 -0.55
N ASP A 77 11.20 19.42 -1.54
CA ASP A 77 10.72 18.93 -2.84
C ASP A 77 10.23 17.49 -2.69
N GLU A 78 10.98 16.64 -1.98
CA GLU A 78 10.58 15.27 -1.66
C GLU A 78 9.25 15.22 -0.90
N VAL A 79 9.00 16.13 0.06
CA VAL A 79 7.71 16.21 0.77
C VAL A 79 6.56 16.45 -0.21
N ILE A 80 6.70 17.42 -1.11
CA ILE A 80 5.66 17.77 -2.09
C ILE A 80 5.42 16.60 -3.05
N GLU A 81 6.49 15.95 -3.52
CA GLU A 81 6.38 14.78 -4.40
C GLU A 81 5.62 13.62 -3.74
N ASN A 82 5.90 13.35 -2.46
CA ASN A 82 5.23 12.29 -1.72
C ASN A 82 3.74 12.61 -1.49
N GLU A 83 3.40 13.86 -1.15
CA GLU A 83 2.00 14.29 -1.00
C GLU A 83 1.23 14.16 -2.31
N LEU A 84 1.78 14.67 -3.42
CA LEU A 84 1.14 14.57 -4.73
C LEU A 84 0.97 13.11 -5.16
N MET A 85 2.00 12.27 -4.96
CA MET A 85 1.96 10.86 -5.34
C MET A 85 0.83 10.09 -4.64
N ILE A 86 0.64 10.31 -3.34
CA ILE A 86 -0.39 9.59 -2.60
C ILE A 86 -1.80 10.14 -2.89
N GLU A 87 -1.95 11.46 -3.07
CA GLU A 87 -3.23 12.06 -3.44
C GLU A 87 -3.68 11.59 -4.84
N ASP A 88 -2.76 11.55 -5.81
CA ASP A 88 -3.03 11.05 -7.16
C ASP A 88 -3.44 9.58 -7.14
N ALA A 89 -2.77 8.75 -6.33
CA ALA A 89 -3.12 7.34 -6.16
C ALA A 89 -4.55 7.18 -5.59
N VAL A 90 -4.91 7.97 -4.58
CA VAL A 90 -6.25 7.97 -3.98
C VAL A 90 -7.30 8.42 -5.00
N LEU A 91 -7.07 9.53 -5.72
CA LEU A 91 -7.98 10.05 -6.73
C LEU A 91 -8.18 9.07 -7.89
N MET A 92 -7.10 8.50 -8.41
CA MET A 92 -7.14 7.51 -9.48
C MET A 92 -7.90 6.25 -9.04
N THR A 93 -7.67 5.77 -7.83
CA THR A 93 -8.38 4.63 -7.26
C THR A 93 -9.87 4.90 -7.13
N LYS A 94 -10.26 6.07 -6.59
CA LYS A 94 -11.67 6.48 -6.51
C LYS A 94 -12.33 6.48 -7.89
N LYS A 95 -11.64 6.99 -8.92
CA LYS A 95 -12.12 6.99 -10.30
C LYS A 95 -12.33 5.58 -10.85
N PHE A 96 -11.35 4.68 -10.66
CA PHE A 96 -11.50 3.29 -11.09
C PHE A 96 -12.71 2.62 -10.44
N LEU A 97 -12.92 2.84 -9.15
CA LEU A 97 -14.00 2.25 -8.36
C LEU A 97 -15.37 2.86 -8.68
N SER A 98 -15.43 4.16 -9.01
CA SER A 98 -16.66 4.81 -9.48
C SER A 98 -17.07 4.33 -10.87
N ASP A 99 -16.10 4.13 -11.76
CA ASP A 99 -16.35 3.65 -13.12
C ASP A 99 -16.78 2.18 -13.10
N ARG A 100 -16.11 1.34 -12.31
CA ARG A 100 -16.45 -0.06 -12.09
C ARG A 100 -16.06 -0.50 -10.67
N PRO A 101 -17.01 -1.03 -9.86
CA PRO A 101 -16.68 -1.53 -8.53
C PRO A 101 -15.71 -2.71 -8.62
N VAL A 102 -15.06 -3.02 -7.49
CA VAL A 102 -14.18 -4.19 -7.39
C VAL A 102 -14.93 -5.44 -7.84
N ARG A 103 -14.33 -6.18 -8.77
CA ARG A 103 -14.89 -7.46 -9.22
C ARG A 103 -14.97 -8.44 -8.07
N LYS A 104 -16.08 -9.19 -8.00
CA LYS A 104 -16.18 -10.36 -7.14
C LYS A 104 -15.43 -11.51 -7.80
N TRP A 105 -14.51 -12.11 -7.07
CA TRP A 105 -13.69 -13.22 -7.53
C TRP A 105 -13.90 -14.43 -6.62
N ASP A 106 -13.65 -15.61 -7.18
CA ASP A 106 -13.58 -16.84 -6.40
C ASP A 106 -12.39 -16.80 -5.44
N GLU A 107 -12.48 -17.55 -4.35
CA GLU A 107 -11.48 -17.53 -3.27
C GLU A 107 -10.07 -17.89 -3.76
N SER A 108 -9.95 -18.81 -4.71
CA SER A 108 -8.66 -19.16 -5.33
C SER A 108 -7.99 -17.95 -5.98
N ILE A 109 -8.74 -17.18 -6.77
CA ILE A 109 -8.24 -15.97 -7.45
C ILE A 109 -7.94 -14.87 -6.43
N VAL A 110 -8.76 -14.74 -5.38
CA VAL A 110 -8.49 -13.82 -4.27
C VAL A 110 -7.14 -14.17 -3.61
N ASN A 111 -6.85 -15.45 -3.39
CA ASN A 111 -5.56 -15.89 -2.86
C ASN A 111 -4.40 -15.58 -3.81
N ASP A 112 -4.58 -15.72 -5.13
CA ASP A 112 -3.57 -15.32 -6.11
C ASP A 112 -3.27 -13.81 -6.02
N PHE A 113 -4.30 -12.96 -5.89
CA PHE A 113 -4.09 -11.52 -5.69
C PHE A 113 -3.35 -11.20 -4.38
N ARG A 114 -3.59 -11.96 -3.29
CA ARG A 114 -2.81 -11.81 -2.05
C ARG A 114 -1.34 -12.13 -2.30
N GLN A 115 -1.06 -13.18 -3.06
CA GLN A 115 0.30 -13.61 -3.37
C GLN A 115 1.02 -12.57 -4.23
N VAL A 116 0.34 -12.02 -5.25
CA VAL A 116 0.92 -10.96 -6.10
C VAL A 116 1.27 -9.71 -5.28
N ASP A 117 0.37 -9.23 -4.42
CA ASP A 117 0.65 -8.08 -3.56
C ASP A 117 1.80 -8.35 -2.59
N LEU A 118 1.87 -9.58 -2.03
CA LEU A 118 2.99 -10.02 -1.19
C LEU A 118 4.33 -9.99 -1.95
N GLU A 119 4.38 -10.50 -3.17
CA GLU A 119 5.60 -10.51 -3.98
C GLU A 119 6.07 -9.09 -4.31
N LEU A 120 5.13 -8.20 -4.67
CA LEU A 120 5.43 -6.79 -4.94
C LEU A 120 6.03 -6.09 -3.71
N ILE A 121 5.41 -6.23 -2.53
CA ILE A 121 5.91 -5.58 -1.32
C ILE A 121 7.22 -6.22 -0.83
N SER A 122 7.36 -7.53 -1.00
CA SER A 122 8.58 -8.26 -0.61
C SER A 122 9.81 -7.77 -1.36
N GLY A 123 9.64 -7.43 -2.65
CA GLY A 123 10.71 -6.87 -3.47
C GLY A 123 11.30 -5.56 -2.93
N ALA A 124 10.57 -4.85 -2.06
CA ALA A 124 11.02 -3.63 -1.38
C ALA A 124 11.45 -3.89 0.07
N ILE A 125 10.57 -4.50 0.88
CA ILE A 125 10.83 -4.70 2.32
C ILE A 125 12.08 -5.57 2.54
N ASP A 126 12.25 -6.67 1.81
CA ASP A 126 13.33 -7.64 2.06
C ASP A 126 14.74 -7.05 1.78
N ARG A 127 14.83 -5.84 1.23
CA ARG A 127 16.10 -5.11 1.01
C ARG A 127 16.48 -4.20 2.17
N VAL A 128 15.54 -3.91 3.07
CA VAL A 128 15.71 -2.92 4.14
C VAL A 128 15.53 -3.52 5.55
N VAL A 129 15.15 -4.79 5.65
CA VAL A 129 14.99 -5.56 6.91
C VAL A 129 15.94 -6.73 7.01
#